data_AF-A0A7J8P6Q8-F1
#
_entry.id   AF-A0A7J8P6Q8-F1
#
_cell.length_a   1.000
_cell.length_b   1.000
_cell.length_c   1.000
_cell.angle_alpha   90.00
_cell.angle_beta   90.00
_cell.angle_gamma   90.00
#
_symmetry.space_group_name_H-M   'P 1'
#
loop_
_entity.id
_entity.type
_entity.pdbx_description
1 polymer ?
#
loop_
_entity_poly.entity_id
_entity_poly.type
_entity_poly.pdbx_seq_one_letter_code
_entity_poly.pdbx_strand_id
1 'polypeptide(L)'
;MFNMLRDAGYYIETLGSPLTCFDASQYGTLLMVDLEDEYFQEEIEKLRDDVINTGLGLAVFAEWYNVDTMVKMRFFDDNTRSWWTPVTGGANIPALNDLLAPFGIAFGDKILNGDFSIDDEQSRYASGTDIVRFPRGGYVHSFPFLDSSESGATQNLLLNSGMNKVDSPILGLLEVGEGRIAVYGDSNCLDSSHMVTNCYRLLRKILDFTGSNIKDPVLFSKSVKQDMPLYEDDNHLSSRRTDVNFSMYSAVLGKDLICRTDSRFEVWGTKGYNLHIRGRNRKLPGYDVIDLGRGLNSTIDTSNSRRPKFTEKNKGDYFGNRYLGETDKTYLLFWQLDVPELVASQWLVPAVIAITGFVLFFSIWRIRQKRRRRRRSMSGRLANL
;
A
#
# COMPACT_ATOMS: atom_id res chain seq x y z
N MET A 1 -1.98 10.04 23.46
CA MET A 1 -3.11 9.29 22.86
C MET A 1 -3.71 8.22 23.78
N PHE A 2 -2.98 7.16 24.18
CA PHE A 2 -3.55 6.03 24.95
C PHE A 2 -4.32 6.42 26.21
N ASN A 3 -3.77 7.34 27.02
CA ASN A 3 -4.45 7.82 28.23
C ASN A 3 -5.80 8.48 27.89
N MET A 4 -5.82 9.36 26.89
CA MET A 4 -7.06 10.02 26.43
C MET A 4 -8.13 9.01 25.99
N LEU A 5 -7.74 7.99 25.23
CA LEU A 5 -8.67 6.94 24.80
C LEU A 5 -9.22 6.13 25.98
N ARG A 6 -8.36 5.77 26.93
CA ARG A 6 -8.78 5.07 28.16
C ARG A 6 -9.71 5.94 29.02
N ASP A 7 -9.38 7.21 29.17
CA ASP A 7 -10.18 8.18 29.92
C ASP A 7 -11.56 8.40 29.27
N ALA A 8 -11.65 8.25 27.94
CA ALA A 8 -12.89 8.27 27.19
C ALA A 8 -13.69 6.95 27.24
N GLY A 9 -13.16 5.91 27.92
CA GLY A 9 -13.84 4.63 28.12
C GLY A 9 -13.57 3.56 27.05
N TYR A 10 -12.61 3.78 26.14
CA TYR A 10 -12.23 2.77 25.16
C TYR A 10 -11.34 1.68 25.79
N TYR A 11 -11.59 0.43 25.40
CA TYR A 11 -10.66 -0.68 25.62
C TYR A 11 -9.72 -0.77 24.42
N ILE A 12 -8.41 -0.84 24.70
CA ILE A 12 -7.37 -0.74 23.67
C ILE A 12 -6.49 -1.98 23.76
N GLU A 13 -6.32 -2.63 22.62
CA GLU A 13 -5.40 -3.75 22.43
C GLU A 13 -4.43 -3.39 21.30
N THR A 14 -3.15 -3.65 21.51
CA THR A 14 -2.10 -3.41 20.50
C THR A 14 -1.84 -4.70 19.74
N LEU A 15 -1.99 -4.66 18.42
CA LEU A 15 -1.67 -5.78 17.53
C LEU A 15 -0.19 -5.71 17.14
N GLY A 16 0.58 -6.78 17.39
CA GLY A 16 1.97 -6.91 16.92
C GLY A 16 2.16 -8.06 15.91
N SER A 17 1.08 -8.76 15.57
CA SER A 17 1.00 -9.88 14.65
C SER A 17 0.22 -9.44 13.42
N PRO A 18 0.39 -10.13 12.27
CA PRO A 18 -0.34 -9.83 11.05
C PRO A 18 -1.85 -9.69 11.25
N LEU A 19 -2.52 -8.89 10.42
CA LEU A 19 -3.95 -8.63 10.52
C LEU A 19 -4.78 -9.91 10.46
N THR A 20 -4.28 -10.98 9.84
CA THR A 20 -4.92 -12.30 9.83
C THR A 20 -5.06 -12.94 11.21
N CYS A 21 -4.30 -12.47 12.21
CA CYS A 21 -4.16 -13.09 13.53
C CYS A 21 -5.12 -12.57 14.60
N PHE A 22 -6.03 -11.66 14.27
CA PHE A 22 -7.10 -11.21 15.18
C PHE A 22 -8.49 -11.49 14.59
N ASP A 23 -9.46 -11.72 15.46
CA ASP A 23 -10.87 -11.88 15.09
C ASP A 23 -11.56 -10.51 15.12
N ALA A 24 -11.97 -10.00 13.95
CA ALA A 24 -12.58 -8.69 13.83
C ALA A 24 -13.92 -8.55 14.56
N SER A 25 -14.64 -9.65 14.81
CA SER A 25 -15.92 -9.62 15.54
C SER A 25 -15.79 -9.13 16.98
N GLN A 26 -14.57 -9.16 17.54
CA GLN A 26 -14.27 -8.74 18.90
C GLN A 26 -13.93 -7.25 19.01
N TYR A 27 -13.82 -6.52 17.89
CA TYR A 27 -13.35 -5.14 17.86
C TYR A 27 -14.32 -4.23 17.12
N GLY A 28 -14.56 -3.03 17.67
CA GLY A 28 -15.35 -2.01 16.99
C GLY A 28 -14.57 -1.24 15.93
N THR A 29 -13.26 -1.04 16.12
CA THR A 29 -12.41 -0.32 15.17
C THR A 29 -10.98 -0.80 15.21
N LEU A 30 -10.38 -1.02 14.04
CA LEU A 30 -8.93 -1.13 13.85
C LEU A 30 -8.36 0.28 13.62
N LEU A 31 -7.55 0.75 14.57
CA LEU A 31 -6.85 2.03 14.49
C LEU A 31 -5.42 1.81 13.99
N MET A 32 -5.07 2.48 12.91
CA MET A 32 -3.84 2.34 12.14
C MET A 32 -3.14 3.70 12.12
N VAL A 33 -1.95 3.81 12.69
CA VAL A 33 -1.22 5.09 12.87
C VAL A 33 0.23 4.87 12.47
N ASP A 34 0.76 5.68 11.55
CA ASP A 34 2.18 5.70 11.15
C ASP A 34 2.75 4.33 10.77
N LEU A 35 2.11 3.71 9.79
CA LEU A 35 2.46 2.36 9.39
C LEU A 35 3.59 2.40 8.38
N GLU A 36 4.72 1.79 8.73
CA GLU A 36 5.95 1.80 7.94
C GLU A 36 6.30 0.45 7.28
N ASP A 37 5.59 -0.64 7.61
CA ASP A 37 5.85 -1.97 7.02
C ASP A 37 4.95 -2.25 5.81
N GLU A 38 5.27 -3.34 5.10
CA GLU A 38 4.48 -3.89 4.00
C GLU A 38 3.36 -4.80 4.54
N TYR A 39 2.46 -5.25 3.65
CA TYR A 39 1.35 -6.15 3.99
C TYR A 39 1.37 -7.43 3.15
N PHE A 40 1.03 -8.56 3.77
CA PHE A 40 0.77 -9.79 3.04
C PHE A 40 -0.52 -9.66 2.22
N GLN A 41 -0.58 -10.34 1.09
CA GLN A 41 -1.80 -10.38 0.27
C GLN A 41 -3.00 -10.91 1.08
N GLU A 42 -2.77 -11.90 1.94
CA GLU A 42 -3.78 -12.46 2.83
C GLU A 42 -4.29 -11.44 3.87
N GLU A 43 -3.47 -10.46 4.27
CA GLU A 43 -3.91 -9.39 5.17
C GLU A 43 -4.84 -8.40 4.46
N ILE A 44 -4.53 -8.07 3.21
CA ILE A 44 -5.35 -7.17 2.38
C ILE A 44 -6.74 -7.80 2.16
N GLU A 45 -6.78 -9.08 1.78
CA GLU A 45 -8.02 -9.82 1.58
C GLU A 45 -8.83 -9.95 2.87
N LYS A 46 -8.17 -10.30 3.98
CA LYS A 46 -8.81 -10.46 5.28
C LYS A 46 -9.37 -9.12 5.80
N LEU A 47 -8.62 -8.03 5.69
CA LEU A 47 -9.09 -6.70 6.09
C LEU A 47 -10.30 -6.26 5.25
N ARG A 48 -10.25 -6.48 3.94
CA ARG A 48 -11.38 -6.20 3.03
C ARG A 48 -12.64 -6.91 3.50
N ASP A 49 -12.55 -8.21 3.76
CA ASP A 49 -13.69 -9.01 4.15
C ASP A 49 -14.20 -8.67 5.56
N ASP A 50 -13.31 -8.36 6.50
CA ASP A 50 -13.68 -7.92 7.85
C ASP A 50 -14.44 -6.58 7.83
N VAL A 51 -13.99 -5.63 7.02
CA VAL A 51 -14.67 -4.33 6.90
C VAL A 51 -16.02 -4.51 6.19
N ILE A 52 -16.04 -5.15 5.02
CA ILE A 52 -17.26 -5.22 4.20
C ILE A 52 -18.32 -6.12 4.81
N ASN A 53 -17.93 -7.30 5.32
CA ASN A 53 -18.88 -8.35 5.72
C ASN A 53 -19.03 -8.50 7.24
N THR A 54 -18.01 -8.15 8.03
CA THR A 54 -18.08 -8.28 9.50
C THR A 54 -18.42 -6.95 10.17
N GLY A 55 -18.33 -5.84 9.45
CA GLY A 55 -18.67 -4.51 9.95
C GLY A 55 -17.57 -3.84 10.78
N LEU A 56 -16.31 -4.31 10.63
CA LEU A 56 -15.16 -3.70 11.29
C LEU A 56 -15.01 -2.23 10.88
N GLY A 57 -14.89 -1.34 11.86
CA GLY A 57 -14.47 0.03 11.63
C GLY A 57 -12.98 0.12 11.32
N LEU A 58 -12.57 0.97 10.39
CA LEU A 58 -11.17 1.21 10.05
C LEU A 58 -10.86 2.70 10.20
N ALA A 59 -9.88 3.05 11.02
CA ALA A 59 -9.40 4.42 11.20
C ALA A 59 -7.91 4.48 10.88
N VAL A 60 -7.54 5.20 9.83
CA VAL A 60 -6.15 5.30 9.34
C VAL A 60 -5.66 6.74 9.53
N PHE A 61 -4.56 6.89 10.24
CA PHE A 61 -3.78 8.10 10.38
C PHE A 61 -2.44 7.85 9.68
N ALA A 62 -2.32 8.43 8.50
CA ALA A 62 -1.14 8.32 7.65
C ALA A 62 -0.16 9.46 7.93
N GLU A 63 0.86 9.56 7.09
CA GLU A 63 1.90 10.59 7.17
C GLU A 63 2.48 10.80 5.75
N TRP A 64 3.42 11.71 5.53
CA TRP A 64 4.01 11.94 4.23
C TRP A 64 4.88 10.78 3.75
N TYR A 65 4.93 10.63 2.43
CA TYR A 65 5.94 9.84 1.74
C TYR A 65 6.29 10.52 0.42
N ASN A 66 7.52 11.00 0.30
CA ASN A 66 8.00 11.68 -0.90
C ASN A 66 9.47 11.32 -1.14
N VAL A 67 9.73 10.61 -2.24
CA VAL A 67 11.06 10.03 -2.52
C VAL A 67 12.13 11.11 -2.66
N ASP A 68 11.82 12.21 -3.34
CA ASP A 68 12.78 13.29 -3.57
C ASP A 68 13.17 13.98 -2.25
N THR A 69 12.20 14.19 -1.37
CA THR A 69 12.46 14.75 -0.04
C THR A 69 13.26 13.77 0.82
N MET A 70 12.92 12.48 0.83
CA MET A 70 13.68 11.45 1.56
C MET A 70 15.14 11.39 1.13
N VAL A 71 15.41 11.45 -0.18
CA VAL A 71 16.78 11.44 -0.71
C VAL A 71 17.56 12.70 -0.28
N LYS A 72 16.90 13.85 -0.22
CA LYS A 72 17.50 15.12 0.26
C LYS A 72 17.76 15.11 1.78
N MET A 73 16.99 14.34 2.56
CA MET A 73 17.20 14.16 4.00
C MET A 73 18.36 13.21 4.35
N ARG A 74 19.08 12.70 3.36
CA ARG A 74 20.27 11.87 3.57
C ARG A 74 21.30 12.59 4.43
N PHE A 75 21.73 11.95 5.52
CA PHE A 75 22.75 12.48 6.42
C PHE A 75 23.88 11.47 6.64
N PHE A 76 25.04 11.97 7.07
CA PHE A 76 26.16 11.13 7.46
C PHE A 76 26.07 10.88 8.98
N ASP A 77 25.99 9.62 9.39
CA ASP A 77 26.06 9.25 10.81
C ASP A 77 27.51 8.97 11.19
N ASP A 78 28.04 9.78 12.11
CA ASP A 78 29.41 9.65 12.61
C ASP A 78 29.61 8.37 13.41
N ASN A 79 28.56 7.82 14.03
CA ASN A 79 28.66 6.62 14.86
C ASN A 79 28.90 5.37 14.02
N THR A 80 28.10 5.17 12.98
CA THR A 80 28.28 4.04 12.05
C THR A 80 29.24 4.34 10.90
N ARG A 81 29.67 5.61 10.78
CA ARG A 81 30.50 6.12 9.66
C ARG A 81 29.90 5.78 8.30
N SER A 82 28.58 5.85 8.21
CA SER A 82 27.84 5.53 6.99
C SER A 82 26.85 6.63 6.66
N TRP A 83 26.53 6.73 5.38
CA TRP A 83 25.41 7.55 4.94
C TRP A 83 24.10 6.83 5.24
N TRP A 84 23.18 7.53 5.89
CA TRP A 84 21.83 7.08 6.15
C TRP A 84 20.86 7.85 5.26
N THR A 85 20.03 7.12 4.54
CA THR A 85 18.91 7.67 3.79
C THR A 85 17.63 7.01 4.28
N PRO A 86 16.59 7.75 4.66
CA PRO A 86 15.31 7.19 5.11
C PRO A 86 14.72 6.19 4.11
N VAL A 87 14.29 5.03 4.58
CA VAL A 87 13.68 3.98 3.72
C VAL A 87 12.21 4.30 3.42
N THR A 88 11.52 4.88 4.40
CA THR A 88 10.14 5.40 4.35
C THR A 88 10.13 6.90 4.66
N GLY A 89 8.99 7.56 4.40
CA GLY A 89 8.69 8.89 4.95
C GLY A 89 8.29 8.78 6.42
N GLY A 90 7.27 9.51 6.88
CA GLY A 90 6.67 9.23 8.19
C GLY A 90 5.75 8.01 8.19
N ALA A 91 5.34 7.53 7.00
CA ALA A 91 4.64 6.26 6.80
C ALA A 91 5.05 5.62 5.46
N ASN A 92 4.78 4.33 5.28
CA ASN A 92 4.92 3.63 4.00
C ASN A 92 3.63 3.76 3.17
N ILE A 93 3.40 4.94 2.61
CA ILE A 93 2.18 5.24 1.84
C ILE A 93 1.96 4.31 0.64
N PRO A 94 2.97 3.89 -0.14
CA PRO A 94 2.75 2.90 -1.18
C PRO A 94 2.15 1.58 -0.66
N ALA A 95 2.63 1.06 0.48
CA ALA A 95 2.07 -0.15 1.09
C ALA A 95 0.66 0.09 1.65
N LEU A 96 0.43 1.25 2.26
CA LEU A 96 -0.88 1.64 2.76
C LEU A 96 -1.91 1.79 1.62
N ASN A 97 -1.48 2.30 0.47
CA ASN A 97 -2.31 2.39 -0.73
C ASN A 97 -2.66 1.01 -1.28
N ASP A 98 -1.74 0.04 -1.26
CA ASP A 98 -2.06 -1.35 -1.65
C ASP A 98 -3.10 -1.97 -0.70
N LEU A 99 -2.99 -1.69 0.60
CA LEU A 99 -3.96 -2.13 1.61
C LEU A 99 -5.35 -1.51 1.42
N LEU A 100 -5.40 -0.23 1.02
CA LEU A 100 -6.64 0.54 0.88
C LEU A 100 -7.26 0.49 -0.53
N ALA A 101 -6.51 0.00 -1.52
CA ALA A 101 -6.94 -0.15 -2.91
C ALA A 101 -8.30 -0.88 -3.07
N PRO A 102 -8.63 -1.95 -2.30
CA PRO A 102 -9.93 -2.61 -2.39
C PRO A 102 -11.13 -1.71 -2.08
N PHE A 103 -10.91 -0.60 -1.38
CA PHE A 103 -11.94 0.38 -1.03
C PHE A 103 -11.94 1.59 -1.96
N GLY A 104 -11.03 1.65 -2.94
CA GLY A 104 -10.88 2.79 -3.85
C GLY A 104 -10.31 4.05 -3.19
N ILE A 105 -9.51 3.87 -2.12
CA ILE A 105 -8.88 4.95 -1.36
C ILE A 105 -7.37 4.93 -1.61
N ALA A 106 -6.77 6.09 -1.84
CA ALA A 106 -5.32 6.25 -1.92
C ALA A 106 -4.87 7.65 -1.49
N PHE A 107 -3.70 7.70 -0.87
CA PHE A 107 -2.97 8.92 -0.54
C PHE A 107 -1.94 9.27 -1.62
N GLY A 108 -1.63 10.57 -1.73
CA GLY A 108 -0.68 11.12 -2.69
C GLY A 108 0.75 11.20 -2.18
N ASP A 109 1.53 12.09 -2.79
CA ASP A 109 2.96 12.31 -2.51
C ASP A 109 3.30 13.72 -2.01
N LYS A 110 2.28 14.55 -1.75
CA LYS A 110 2.45 15.91 -1.23
C LYS A 110 2.88 15.89 0.23
N ILE A 111 3.58 16.95 0.65
CA ILE A 111 3.94 17.16 2.07
C ILE A 111 3.30 18.46 2.52
N LEU A 112 2.12 18.34 3.12
CA LEU A 112 1.28 19.49 3.43
C LEU A 112 1.55 20.03 4.83
N ASN A 113 1.53 21.36 4.95
CA ASN A 113 1.66 22.07 6.21
C ASN A 113 0.69 23.26 6.28
N GLY A 114 0.01 23.40 7.41
CA GLY A 114 -0.75 24.60 7.73
C GLY A 114 -1.80 24.38 8.80
N ASP A 115 -2.45 25.47 9.19
CA ASP A 115 -3.51 25.44 10.18
C ASP A 115 -4.87 25.31 9.49
N PHE A 116 -5.76 24.53 10.09
CA PHE A 116 -7.12 24.33 9.63
C PHE A 116 -8.07 24.28 10.82
N SER A 117 -9.36 24.38 10.55
CA SER A 117 -10.38 24.31 11.60
C SER A 117 -11.58 23.48 11.17
N ILE A 118 -11.99 22.56 12.05
CA ILE A 118 -13.22 21.77 11.91
C ILE A 118 -14.05 22.02 13.17
N ASP A 119 -15.34 22.37 13.04
CA ASP A 119 -16.23 22.61 14.21
C ASP A 119 -15.68 23.66 15.19
N ASP A 120 -15.13 24.77 14.67
CA ASP A 120 -14.46 25.85 15.42
C ASP A 120 -13.25 25.39 16.26
N GLU A 121 -12.79 24.15 16.10
CA GLU A 121 -11.58 23.63 16.71
C GLU A 121 -10.41 23.85 15.76
N GLN A 122 -9.45 24.67 16.20
CA GLN A 122 -8.22 24.87 15.45
C GLN A 122 -7.28 23.68 15.64
N SER A 123 -6.77 23.18 14.53
CA SER A 123 -5.79 22.11 14.46
C SER A 123 -4.70 22.47 13.46
N ARG A 124 -3.55 21.82 13.60
CA ARG A 124 -2.41 22.00 12.70
C ARG A 124 -2.13 20.71 11.96
N TYR A 125 -2.07 20.82 10.64
CA TYR A 125 -1.51 19.83 9.74
C TYR A 125 0.00 20.09 9.65
N ALA A 126 0.81 19.19 10.19
CA ALA A 126 2.25 19.40 10.37
C ALA A 126 3.04 18.96 9.13
N SER A 127 2.87 17.72 8.72
CA SER A 127 3.57 17.14 7.56
C SER A 127 2.80 15.98 6.95
N GLY A 128 1.48 16.03 6.91
CA GLY A 128 0.70 14.93 6.34
C GLY A 128 0.69 14.89 4.80
N THR A 129 0.20 13.78 4.28
CA THR A 129 -0.08 13.57 2.85
C THR A 129 -1.48 14.05 2.46
N ASP A 130 -1.76 14.25 1.18
CA ASP A 130 -3.12 14.41 0.65
C ASP A 130 -3.79 13.07 0.31
N ILE A 131 -5.11 13.10 0.15
CA ILE A 131 -5.92 12.01 -0.40
C ILE A 131 -6.14 12.30 -1.88
N VAL A 132 -5.72 11.38 -2.76
CA VAL A 132 -5.80 11.53 -4.21
C VAL A 132 -6.85 10.63 -4.85
N ARG A 133 -7.29 9.60 -4.11
CA ARG A 133 -8.41 8.73 -4.51
C ARG A 133 -9.38 8.54 -3.36
N PHE A 134 -10.65 8.76 -3.65
CA PHE A 134 -11.72 8.51 -2.70
C PHE A 134 -13.01 8.14 -3.43
N PRO A 135 -13.74 7.10 -2.98
CA PRO A 135 -14.93 6.64 -3.69
C PRO A 135 -16.10 7.61 -3.58
N ARG A 136 -16.97 7.57 -4.59
CA ARG A 136 -18.23 8.34 -4.61
C ARG A 136 -19.09 8.04 -3.38
N GLY A 137 -19.85 9.03 -2.93
CA GLY A 137 -20.76 8.91 -1.80
C GLY A 137 -20.09 9.04 -0.43
N GLY A 138 -18.76 9.02 -0.38
CA GLY A 138 -17.97 9.36 0.80
C GLY A 138 -17.94 10.88 1.08
N TYR A 139 -17.42 11.25 2.24
CA TYR A 139 -17.31 12.63 2.69
C TYR A 139 -15.83 13.00 2.78
N VAL A 140 -15.42 14.07 2.11
CA VAL A 140 -14.01 14.48 2.01
C VAL A 140 -13.88 15.94 2.44
N HIS A 141 -13.02 16.20 3.42
CA HIS A 141 -12.70 17.54 3.89
C HIS A 141 -11.36 18.00 3.29
N SER A 142 -11.39 19.18 2.68
CA SER A 142 -10.24 19.80 2.06
C SER A 142 -9.99 21.19 2.65
N PHE A 143 -8.72 21.56 2.80
CA PHE A 143 -8.31 22.85 3.36
C PHE A 143 -7.10 23.41 2.62
N PRO A 144 -6.90 24.74 2.64
CA PRO A 144 -5.78 25.38 1.95
C PRO A 144 -4.47 25.18 2.71
N PHE A 145 -3.57 24.37 2.15
CA PHE A 145 -2.26 24.06 2.74
C PHE A 145 -1.07 24.49 1.87
N LEU A 146 0.08 24.64 2.52
CA LEU A 146 1.37 24.79 1.85
C LEU A 146 1.91 23.41 1.50
N ASP A 147 2.28 23.19 0.24
CA ASP A 147 2.97 21.96 -0.18
C ASP A 147 4.50 22.19 -0.17
N SER A 148 5.21 21.32 0.54
CA SER A 148 6.66 21.35 0.71
C SER A 148 7.39 20.20 0.00
N SER A 149 6.68 19.34 -0.74
CA SER A 149 7.21 18.21 -1.51
C SER A 149 8.40 18.58 -2.42
N GLU A 150 8.34 19.73 -3.08
CA GLU A 150 9.39 20.19 -4.00
C GLU A 150 10.57 20.91 -3.29
N SER A 151 10.37 21.36 -2.03
CA SER A 151 11.16 22.43 -1.42
C SER A 151 12.42 22.01 -0.64
N GLY A 152 12.80 20.73 -0.68
CA GLY A 152 13.89 20.17 0.16
C GLY A 152 15.32 20.72 -0.02
N ALA A 153 15.54 21.86 -0.69
CA ALA A 153 16.86 22.51 -0.79
C ALA A 153 16.85 24.05 -0.76
N THR A 154 15.69 24.73 -0.69
CA THR A 154 15.60 26.19 -0.86
C THR A 154 14.79 26.91 0.22
N GLN A 155 14.68 26.33 1.42
CA GLN A 155 14.00 26.99 2.55
C GLN A 155 14.66 28.31 2.99
N ASN A 156 15.92 28.58 2.63
CA ASN A 156 16.64 29.76 3.12
C ASN A 156 16.62 31.00 2.21
N LEU A 157 15.92 31.00 1.07
CA LEU A 157 15.97 32.18 0.16
C LEU A 157 14.62 32.67 -0.40
N LEU A 158 13.50 31.99 -0.18
CA LEU A 158 12.21 32.38 -0.78
C LEU A 158 11.02 32.31 0.18
N LEU A 159 11.15 32.89 1.37
CA LEU A 159 9.98 33.23 2.21
C LEU A 159 9.08 34.33 1.59
N ASN A 160 9.43 34.87 0.41
CA ASN A 160 8.79 36.03 -0.21
C ASN A 160 8.22 35.81 -1.63
N SER A 161 8.12 34.57 -2.12
CA SER A 161 7.40 34.29 -3.37
C SER A 161 6.18 33.43 -3.04
N GLY A 162 4.98 33.97 -3.25
CA GLY A 162 3.71 33.38 -2.84
C GLY A 162 3.59 31.89 -3.12
N MET A 163 3.80 31.07 -2.09
CA MET A 163 3.30 29.71 -2.07
C MET A 163 1.79 29.82 -1.99
N ASN A 164 1.13 29.61 -3.13
CA ASN A 164 -0.32 29.54 -3.17
C ASN A 164 -0.74 28.37 -2.30
N LYS A 165 -1.49 28.63 -1.24
CA LYS A 165 -2.13 27.55 -0.49
C LYS A 165 -3.17 26.91 -1.41
N VAL A 166 -3.07 25.60 -1.60
CA VAL A 166 -3.99 24.83 -2.45
C VAL A 166 -4.91 24.03 -1.55
N ASP A 167 -6.21 24.04 -1.87
CA ASP A 167 -7.19 23.20 -1.19
C ASP A 167 -6.84 21.73 -1.44
N SER A 168 -6.38 21.06 -0.38
CA SER A 168 -5.91 19.69 -0.45
C SER A 168 -6.80 18.79 0.42
N PRO A 169 -7.24 17.62 -0.07
CA PRO A 169 -8.12 16.72 0.68
C PRO A 169 -7.31 15.96 1.73
N ILE A 170 -7.70 16.04 3.00
CA ILE A 170 -6.90 15.47 4.11
C ILE A 170 -7.67 14.49 5.01
N LEU A 171 -9.00 14.52 4.99
CA LEU A 171 -9.86 13.66 5.79
C LEU A 171 -10.96 13.07 4.92
N GLY A 172 -11.05 11.74 4.87
CA GLY A 172 -12.07 11.00 4.16
C GLY A 172 -12.88 10.11 5.10
N LEU A 173 -14.21 10.10 4.96
CA LEU A 173 -15.13 9.25 5.72
C LEU A 173 -16.04 8.49 4.76
N LEU A 174 -16.12 7.16 4.91
CA LEU A 174 -16.82 6.27 4.00
C LEU A 174 -17.57 5.19 4.77
N GLU A 175 -18.81 4.92 4.34
CA GLU A 175 -19.53 3.69 4.70
C GLU A 175 -19.37 2.68 3.56
N VAL A 176 -18.95 1.45 3.88
CA VAL A 176 -18.70 0.41 2.86
C VAL A 176 -19.10 -0.96 3.41
N GLY A 177 -20.06 -1.59 2.73
CA GLY A 177 -20.68 -2.81 3.24
C GLY A 177 -21.33 -2.57 4.61
N GLU A 178 -21.01 -3.42 5.58
CA GLU A 178 -21.41 -3.25 6.99
C GLU A 178 -20.44 -2.36 7.79
N GLY A 179 -19.26 -2.11 7.24
CA GLY A 179 -18.16 -1.39 7.88
C GLY A 179 -18.09 0.09 7.53
N ARG A 180 -17.13 0.76 8.16
CA ARG A 180 -16.94 2.22 8.11
C ARG A 180 -15.45 2.52 8.09
N ILE A 181 -15.01 3.35 7.16
CA ILE A 181 -13.60 3.72 7.00
C ILE A 181 -13.46 5.23 7.21
N ALA A 182 -12.47 5.61 8.00
CA ALA A 182 -11.98 6.97 8.14
C ALA A 182 -10.49 6.99 7.81
N VAL A 183 -10.08 7.91 6.94
CA VAL A 183 -8.66 8.10 6.58
C VAL A 183 -8.29 9.56 6.82
N TYR A 184 -7.16 9.79 7.46
CA TYR A 184 -6.62 11.11 7.78
C TYR A 184 -5.13 11.11 7.47
N GLY A 185 -4.63 12.13 6.77
CA GLY A 185 -3.28 12.08 6.21
C GLY A 185 -2.14 12.52 7.14
N ASP A 186 -2.41 12.91 8.39
CA ASP A 186 -1.40 13.33 9.37
C ASP A 186 -1.61 12.69 10.74
N SER A 187 -0.58 12.07 11.27
CA SER A 187 -0.57 11.39 12.57
C SER A 187 0.11 12.18 13.66
N ASN A 188 0.85 13.25 13.34
CA ASN A 188 1.69 13.97 14.31
C ASN A 188 0.87 14.53 15.48
N CYS A 189 -0.42 14.80 15.24
CA CYS A 189 -1.35 15.26 16.26
C CYS A 189 -1.73 14.18 17.30
N LEU A 190 -1.33 12.91 17.07
CA LEU A 190 -1.48 11.78 17.99
C LEU A 190 -0.21 11.47 18.79
N ASP A 191 0.97 11.84 18.29
CA ASP A 191 2.26 11.63 18.95
C ASP A 191 2.69 12.85 19.78
N SER A 192 2.79 12.66 21.11
CA SER A 192 3.28 13.69 22.03
C SER A 192 4.68 14.22 21.74
N SER A 193 5.51 13.50 20.98
CA SER A 193 6.89 13.90 20.66
C SER A 193 6.94 14.97 19.56
N HIS A 194 5.98 14.95 18.63
CA HIS A 194 5.90 15.84 17.48
C HIS A 194 4.66 16.74 17.48
N MET A 195 3.77 16.55 18.45
CA MET A 195 2.51 17.29 18.58
C MET A 195 2.70 18.77 18.92
N VAL A 196 2.34 19.62 17.97
CA VAL A 196 2.15 21.07 18.19
C VAL A 196 0.75 21.35 18.74
N THR A 197 -0.26 20.78 18.10
CA THR A 197 -1.68 20.80 18.53
C THR A 197 -2.20 19.38 18.53
N ASN A 198 -2.94 18.99 19.58
CA ASN A 198 -3.57 17.67 19.61
C ASN A 198 -4.83 17.66 18.74
N CYS A 199 -5.14 16.51 18.14
CA CYS A 199 -6.37 16.27 17.37
C CYS A 199 -7.29 15.26 18.06
N TYR A 200 -7.24 15.17 19.39
CA TYR A 200 -7.92 14.11 20.14
C TYR A 200 -9.44 14.16 20.01
N ARG A 201 -10.04 15.34 19.84
CA ARG A 201 -11.47 15.47 19.56
C ARG A 201 -11.82 14.93 18.18
N LEU A 202 -11.05 15.25 17.15
CA LEU A 202 -11.19 14.66 15.81
C LEU A 202 -11.06 13.13 15.86
N LEU A 203 -10.03 12.60 16.54
CA LEU A 203 -9.86 11.16 16.74
C LEU A 203 -11.10 10.54 17.40
N ARG A 204 -11.65 11.16 18.45
CA ARG A 204 -12.89 10.67 19.09
C ARG A 204 -14.06 10.64 18.12
N LYS A 205 -14.25 11.69 17.30
CA LYS A 205 -15.32 11.73 16.29
C LYS A 205 -15.15 10.65 15.22
N ILE A 206 -13.91 10.39 14.82
CA ILE A 206 -13.57 9.28 13.91
C ILE A 206 -13.95 7.95 14.55
N LEU A 207 -13.56 7.70 15.81
CA LEU A 207 -13.87 6.45 16.51
C LEU A 207 -15.36 6.27 16.80
N ASP A 208 -16.08 7.35 17.12
CA ASP A 208 -17.53 7.36 17.29
C ASP A 208 -18.24 6.94 15.98
N PHE A 209 -17.73 7.42 14.84
CA PHE A 209 -18.21 7.00 13.54
C PHE A 209 -17.84 5.55 13.23
N THR A 210 -16.56 5.18 13.24
CA THR A 210 -16.11 3.85 12.81
C THR A 210 -16.64 2.75 13.73
N GLY A 211 -16.62 2.97 15.04
CA GLY A 211 -16.98 1.96 16.04
C GLY A 211 -18.47 1.95 16.42
N SER A 212 -19.17 3.08 16.39
CA SER A 212 -20.56 3.19 16.86
C SER A 212 -21.54 3.76 15.84
N ASN A 213 -21.10 4.05 14.61
CA ASN A 213 -21.90 4.66 13.55
C ASN A 213 -22.55 6.00 13.97
N ILE A 214 -21.90 6.74 14.85
CA ILE A 214 -22.34 8.08 15.28
C ILE A 214 -21.77 9.09 14.29
N LYS A 215 -22.64 9.71 13.51
CA LYS A 215 -22.27 10.71 12.50
C LYS A 215 -22.31 12.11 13.08
N ASP A 216 -21.16 12.77 13.09
CA ASP A 216 -21.07 14.17 13.45
C ASP A 216 -21.68 15.09 12.37
N PRO A 217 -22.55 16.06 12.71
CA PRO A 217 -23.21 16.92 11.73
C PRO A 217 -22.25 17.75 10.86
N VAL A 218 -21.07 18.12 11.39
CA VAL A 218 -20.05 18.90 10.67
C VAL A 218 -19.27 17.97 9.74
N LEU A 219 -18.84 16.81 10.25
CA LEU A 219 -18.07 15.86 9.44
C LEU A 219 -18.87 15.22 8.30
N PHE A 220 -20.19 15.05 8.50
CA PHE A 220 -21.11 14.44 7.53
C PHE A 220 -22.03 15.46 6.86
N SER A 221 -21.58 16.71 6.76
CA SER A 221 -22.35 17.77 6.11
C SER A 221 -22.53 17.48 4.61
N LYS A 222 -23.60 18.01 4.00
CA LYS A 222 -23.86 17.80 2.58
C LYS A 222 -22.82 18.44 1.66
N SER A 223 -22.11 19.47 2.13
CA SER A 223 -21.13 20.22 1.32
C SER A 223 -19.84 19.45 1.09
N VAL A 224 -19.50 18.53 1.99
CA VAL A 224 -18.27 17.70 1.90
C VAL A 224 -18.55 16.32 1.31
N LYS A 225 -19.83 16.01 1.01
CA LYS A 225 -20.22 14.75 0.37
C LYS A 225 -19.81 14.76 -1.10
N GLN A 226 -19.12 13.73 -1.52
CA GLN A 226 -18.63 13.56 -2.88
C GLN A 226 -19.71 12.92 -3.76
N ASP A 227 -20.22 13.67 -4.74
CA ASP A 227 -21.16 13.14 -5.75
C ASP A 227 -20.44 12.30 -6.81
N MET A 228 -19.18 12.64 -7.10
CA MET A 228 -18.28 11.94 -8.00
C MET A 228 -17.09 11.37 -7.22
N PRO A 229 -16.45 10.28 -7.69
CA PRO A 229 -15.22 9.83 -7.06
C PRO A 229 -14.15 10.90 -7.18
N LEU A 230 -13.39 11.12 -6.11
CA LEU A 230 -12.13 11.84 -6.18
C LEU A 230 -11.12 10.92 -6.85
N TYR A 231 -10.52 11.39 -7.94
CA TYR A 231 -9.54 10.62 -8.69
C TYR A 231 -8.52 11.56 -9.31
N GLU A 232 -7.27 11.47 -8.85
CA GLU A 232 -6.12 12.02 -9.55
C GLU A 232 -5.35 10.90 -10.29
N ASP A 233 -4.65 11.30 -11.35
CA ASP A 233 -3.84 10.42 -12.19
C ASP A 233 -2.72 9.74 -11.39
N ASP A 234 -2.27 8.58 -11.88
CA ASP A 234 -1.21 7.77 -11.22
C ASP A 234 0.10 8.54 -10.98
N ASN A 235 0.34 9.66 -11.68
CA ASN A 235 1.53 10.49 -11.50
C ASN A 235 1.65 11.12 -10.11
N HIS A 236 0.53 11.25 -9.38
CA HIS A 236 0.50 11.80 -8.02
C HIS A 236 0.50 10.71 -6.93
N LEU A 237 0.53 9.44 -7.31
CA LEU A 237 0.68 8.36 -6.33
C LEU A 237 2.14 8.23 -5.91
N SER A 238 2.36 8.15 -4.60
CA SER A 238 3.66 7.79 -4.05
C SER A 238 4.13 6.44 -4.59
N SER A 239 5.38 6.36 -5.05
CA SER A 239 5.98 5.13 -5.55
C SER A 239 7.09 4.63 -4.63
N ARG A 240 7.21 3.30 -4.49
CA ARG A 240 8.28 2.68 -3.71
C ARG A 240 9.65 3.07 -4.26
N ARG A 241 10.62 3.29 -3.37
CA ARG A 241 12.01 3.52 -3.77
C ARG A 241 12.57 2.30 -4.49
N THR A 242 13.13 2.52 -5.68
CA THR A 242 13.72 1.47 -6.51
C THR A 242 15.18 1.16 -6.15
N ASP A 243 15.83 2.06 -5.42
CA ASP A 243 17.24 1.96 -5.03
C ASP A 243 17.45 1.25 -3.68
N VAL A 244 16.38 0.86 -2.98
CA VAL A 244 16.42 0.19 -1.68
C VAL A 244 15.78 -1.18 -1.78
N ASN A 245 16.47 -2.20 -1.25
CA ASN A 245 15.87 -3.52 -1.07
C ASN A 245 15.07 -3.57 0.23
N PHE A 246 13.77 -3.27 0.17
CA PHE A 246 12.86 -3.28 1.33
C PHE A 246 12.80 -4.63 2.06
N SER A 247 13.06 -5.76 1.38
CA SER A 247 13.06 -7.08 2.02
C SER A 247 14.14 -7.26 3.10
N MET A 248 15.14 -6.37 3.14
CA MET A 248 16.14 -6.37 4.22
C MET A 248 15.59 -5.83 5.54
N TYR A 249 14.52 -5.02 5.50
CA TYR A 249 13.96 -4.32 6.66
C TYR A 249 12.54 -4.79 7.01
N SER A 250 11.77 -5.21 6.01
CA SER A 250 10.37 -5.61 6.20
C SER A 250 10.24 -6.94 6.93
N ALA A 251 9.23 -7.04 7.81
CA ALA A 251 8.84 -8.31 8.44
C ALA A 251 7.93 -9.16 7.54
N VAL A 252 7.58 -8.65 6.36
CA VAL A 252 6.62 -9.25 5.42
C VAL A 252 7.33 -9.74 4.16
N LEU A 253 8.09 -8.89 3.47
CA LEU A 253 8.69 -9.25 2.19
C LEU A 253 9.71 -10.39 2.33
N GLY A 254 9.42 -11.51 1.65
CA GLY A 254 10.26 -12.72 1.70
C GLY A 254 10.20 -13.45 3.05
N LYS A 255 9.19 -13.16 3.88
CA LYS A 255 8.93 -13.84 5.15
C LYS A 255 7.66 -14.68 5.06
N ASP A 256 7.52 -15.62 5.98
CA ASP A 256 6.30 -16.42 6.11
C ASP A 256 5.30 -15.71 7.03
N LEU A 257 4.05 -15.61 6.56
CA LEU A 257 2.91 -15.19 7.37
C LEU A 257 2.74 -16.13 8.56
N ILE A 258 2.93 -15.62 9.78
CA ILE A 258 2.78 -16.41 11.00
C ILE A 258 2.31 -15.55 12.17
N CYS A 259 1.33 -16.05 12.92
CA CYS A 259 0.86 -15.43 14.15
C CYS A 259 1.83 -15.71 15.31
N ARG A 260 2.28 -14.64 15.96
CA ARG A 260 3.25 -14.67 17.06
C ARG A 260 2.55 -14.64 18.42
N THR A 261 3.33 -14.62 19.49
CA THR A 261 2.87 -14.76 20.89
C THR A 261 2.03 -13.59 21.40
N ASP A 262 1.93 -12.51 20.64
CA ASP A 262 1.11 -11.34 20.92
C ASP A 262 -0.33 -11.47 20.36
N SER A 263 -0.60 -12.50 19.56
CA SER A 263 -1.96 -12.88 19.16
C SER A 263 -2.63 -13.78 20.21
N ARG A 264 -3.88 -14.21 20.01
CA ARG A 264 -4.49 -15.21 20.91
C ARG A 264 -3.82 -16.58 20.77
N PHE A 265 -3.69 -17.29 21.89
CA PHE A 265 -2.98 -18.57 21.96
C PHE A 265 -3.49 -19.63 20.95
N GLU A 266 -4.76 -19.55 20.57
CA GLU A 266 -5.43 -20.46 19.64
C GLU A 266 -4.84 -20.39 18.23
N VAL A 267 -4.34 -19.21 17.82
CA VAL A 267 -3.80 -18.98 16.48
C VAL A 267 -2.28 -18.97 16.44
N TRP A 268 -1.59 -19.18 17.56
CA TRP A 268 -0.13 -19.17 17.62
C TRP A 268 0.51 -20.20 16.68
N GLY A 269 1.45 -19.72 15.86
CA GLY A 269 2.16 -20.53 14.87
C GLY A 269 1.30 -20.95 13.67
N THR A 270 0.11 -20.36 13.51
CA THR A 270 -0.73 -20.53 12.33
C THR A 270 -0.61 -19.31 11.41
N LYS A 271 -1.24 -19.36 10.24
CA LYS A 271 -1.36 -18.19 9.34
C LYS A 271 -2.46 -17.21 9.74
N GLY A 272 -3.23 -17.49 10.80
CA GLY A 272 -4.34 -16.66 11.27
C GLY A 272 -5.69 -17.36 11.22
N TYR A 273 -6.73 -16.58 11.53
CA TYR A 273 -8.13 -17.01 11.45
C TYR A 273 -8.49 -17.32 9.98
N ASN A 274 -9.31 -18.37 9.77
CA ASN A 274 -9.86 -18.77 8.46
C ASN A 274 -8.87 -19.23 7.36
N LEU A 275 -7.56 -19.12 7.55
CA LEU A 275 -6.56 -19.62 6.59
C LEU A 275 -6.14 -21.08 6.83
N HIS A 276 -6.60 -21.71 7.91
CA HIS A 276 -6.22 -23.06 8.35
C HIS A 276 -7.39 -24.01 8.65
N ILE A 277 -8.54 -23.86 7.97
CA ILE A 277 -9.56 -24.93 7.98
C ILE A 277 -9.19 -26.01 6.94
N ARG A 278 -8.04 -26.66 7.13
CA ARG A 278 -7.76 -27.99 6.55
C ARG A 278 -6.57 -28.65 7.24
N GLY A 279 -6.86 -29.21 8.42
CA GLY A 279 -6.08 -30.32 8.95
C GLY A 279 -5.02 -29.93 9.98
N ARG A 280 -5.42 -29.91 11.26
CA ARG A 280 -4.71 -30.61 12.34
C ARG A 280 -5.53 -30.52 13.63
N ASN A 281 -5.91 -31.69 14.12
CA ASN A 281 -6.39 -31.88 15.49
C ASN A 281 -5.27 -31.51 16.47
N ARG A 282 -5.19 -30.23 16.87
CA ARG A 282 -4.45 -29.86 18.07
C ARG A 282 -5.37 -30.16 19.26
N LYS A 283 -5.01 -31.20 20.01
CA LYS A 283 -5.61 -31.55 21.30
C LYS A 283 -5.45 -30.34 22.24
N LEU A 284 -6.55 -29.73 22.63
CA LEU A 284 -6.59 -28.80 23.78
C LEU A 284 -6.31 -29.61 25.05
N PRO A 285 -5.51 -29.12 26.02
CA PRO A 285 -5.49 -29.68 27.35
C PRO A 285 -6.72 -29.17 28.11
N GLY A 286 -7.63 -30.08 28.48
CA GLY A 286 -8.61 -29.83 29.56
C GLY A 286 -10.08 -29.63 29.19
N TYR A 287 -10.52 -29.90 27.95
CA TYR A 287 -11.95 -29.93 27.63
C TYR A 287 -12.30 -31.19 26.84
N ASP A 288 -13.30 -31.94 27.32
CA ASP A 288 -13.88 -33.06 26.60
C ASP A 288 -14.65 -32.55 25.37
N VAL A 289 -14.26 -33.03 24.20
CA VAL A 289 -14.95 -32.76 22.95
C VAL A 289 -16.27 -33.53 22.96
N ILE A 290 -17.39 -32.81 22.95
CA ILE A 290 -18.68 -33.38 22.60
C ILE A 290 -18.60 -33.74 21.11
N ASP A 291 -18.50 -35.03 20.84
CA ASP A 291 -18.61 -35.62 19.51
C ASP A 291 -20.04 -35.44 19.01
N LEU A 292 -20.31 -34.34 18.30
CA LEU A 292 -21.52 -34.19 17.47
C LEU A 292 -21.30 -34.85 16.09
N GLY A 293 -20.82 -36.09 16.12
CA GLY A 293 -21.05 -37.03 15.05
C GLY A 293 -22.49 -37.54 15.12
N ARG A 294 -23.27 -37.25 14.06
CA ARG A 294 -24.49 -37.95 13.61
C ARG A 294 -25.80 -37.17 13.76
N GLY A 295 -26.29 -36.69 12.61
CA GLY A 295 -27.71 -36.81 12.26
C GLY A 295 -28.47 -35.50 12.06
N LEU A 296 -28.42 -34.95 10.84
CA LEU A 296 -29.50 -34.12 10.30
C LEU A 296 -29.75 -34.51 8.84
N ASN A 297 -30.46 -35.62 8.64
CA ASN A 297 -31.31 -35.80 7.47
C ASN A 297 -32.65 -35.14 7.82
N SER A 298 -32.97 -34.01 7.17
CA SER A 298 -34.30 -33.42 7.20
C SER A 298 -35.18 -34.11 6.16
N THR A 299 -36.23 -34.81 6.57
CA THR A 299 -37.47 -34.94 5.76
C THR A 299 -38.60 -35.60 6.57
N ILE A 300 -39.69 -34.86 6.71
CA ILE A 300 -41.06 -35.23 7.09
C ILE A 300 -41.90 -34.45 6.03
N ASP A 301 -42.83 -34.99 5.24
CA ASP A 301 -43.76 -36.08 5.52
C ASP A 301 -44.31 -36.78 4.26
N THR A 302 -44.75 -38.01 4.51
CA THR A 302 -45.65 -38.95 3.80
C THR A 302 -46.33 -38.59 2.45
N SER A 303 -46.24 -39.51 1.48
CA SER A 303 -47.43 -40.20 0.92
C SER A 303 -47.07 -41.46 0.11
N ASN A 304 -47.99 -42.44 0.16
CA ASN A 304 -47.89 -43.81 -0.34
C ASN A 304 -47.69 -43.95 -1.85
N SER A 305 -46.97 -45.00 -2.29
CA SER A 305 -47.43 -46.03 -3.25
C SER A 305 -46.28 -46.72 -4.02
N ARG A 306 -46.24 -48.06 -3.87
CA ARG A 306 -45.86 -49.08 -4.88
C ARG A 306 -44.42 -49.13 -5.44
N ARG A 307 -43.72 -50.21 -5.04
CA ARG A 307 -42.70 -50.97 -5.81
C ARG A 307 -43.20 -51.28 -7.25
N PRO A 308 -42.33 -51.42 -8.29
CA PRO A 308 -41.38 -52.55 -8.36
C PRO A 308 -40.04 -52.39 -9.14
N LYS A 309 -39.08 -53.27 -8.75
CA LYS A 309 -38.10 -54.10 -9.50
C LYS A 309 -37.09 -53.50 -10.51
N PHE A 310 -35.82 -53.95 -10.30
CA PHE A 310 -34.76 -54.36 -11.27
C PHE A 310 -34.30 -53.28 -12.30
N THR A 311 -33.02 -53.08 -12.68
CA THR A 311 -31.87 -53.96 -12.84
C THR A 311 -30.62 -53.10 -13.06
N GLU A 312 -29.46 -53.65 -12.73
CA GLU A 312 -28.13 -53.19 -13.10
C GLU A 312 -27.87 -53.34 -14.61
N LYS A 313 -27.28 -52.34 -15.29
CA LYS A 313 -26.48 -52.56 -16.50
C LYS A 313 -25.50 -51.41 -16.81
N ASN A 314 -24.33 -51.86 -17.22
CA ASN A 314 -23.09 -51.15 -17.53
C ASN A 314 -23.06 -50.33 -18.83
N LYS A 315 -22.01 -49.47 -18.87
CA LYS A 315 -21.16 -49.06 -20.00
C LYS A 315 -21.65 -47.97 -20.97
N GLY A 316 -20.76 -46.99 -21.16
CA GLY A 316 -20.31 -46.62 -22.51
C GLY A 316 -20.23 -45.13 -22.78
N ASP A 317 -19.02 -44.65 -23.07
CA ASP A 317 -18.68 -43.33 -23.58
C ASP A 317 -19.47 -42.93 -24.84
N TYR A 318 -19.64 -41.62 -25.08
CA TYR A 318 -19.11 -40.87 -26.24
C TYR A 318 -19.68 -39.43 -26.29
N PHE A 319 -18.75 -38.47 -26.26
CA PHE A 319 -18.71 -37.15 -26.94
C PHE A 319 -19.99 -36.33 -27.24
N GLY A 320 -20.02 -35.13 -26.65
CA GLY A 320 -20.13 -33.85 -27.38
C GLY A 320 -21.53 -33.28 -27.63
N ASN A 321 -21.87 -32.15 -26.99
CA ASN A 321 -21.84 -30.84 -27.65
C ASN A 321 -22.14 -29.67 -26.69
N ARG A 322 -21.50 -28.54 -27.00
CA ARG A 322 -21.66 -27.21 -26.40
C ARG A 322 -23.08 -26.66 -26.61
N TYR A 323 -23.57 -25.93 -25.62
CA TYR A 323 -24.31 -24.69 -25.85
C TYR A 323 -23.78 -23.57 -24.95
N LEU A 324 -23.74 -22.40 -25.58
CA LEU A 324 -23.10 -21.15 -25.22
C LEU A 324 -23.90 -20.38 -24.16
N GLY A 325 -23.20 -19.70 -23.25
CA GLY A 325 -23.72 -18.67 -22.36
C GLY A 325 -22.62 -17.62 -22.18
N GLU A 326 -22.76 -16.55 -22.93
CA GLU A 326 -21.84 -15.46 -23.21
C GLU A 326 -21.87 -14.40 -22.09
N THR A 327 -20.71 -14.07 -21.50
CA THR A 327 -20.30 -12.77 -20.94
C THR A 327 -19.06 -12.93 -20.05
N ASP A 328 -17.86 -13.14 -20.64
CA ASP A 328 -16.60 -12.84 -19.94
C ASP A 328 -15.37 -12.92 -20.86
N LYS A 329 -15.22 -11.94 -21.77
CA LYS A 329 -14.09 -11.92 -22.73
C LYS A 329 -13.44 -10.54 -22.92
N THR A 330 -13.39 -9.72 -21.87
CA THR A 330 -12.65 -8.44 -21.92
C THR A 330 -11.44 -8.41 -20.98
N TYR A 331 -11.30 -9.34 -20.03
CA TYR A 331 -10.19 -9.34 -19.07
C TYR A 331 -9.04 -10.32 -19.38
N LEU A 332 -9.17 -11.15 -20.42
CA LEU A 332 -8.18 -12.20 -20.75
C LEU A 332 -7.28 -11.89 -21.96
N LEU A 333 -7.29 -10.65 -22.46
CA LEU A 333 -6.47 -10.24 -23.62
C LEU A 333 -5.19 -9.47 -23.26
N PHE A 334 -4.81 -9.38 -21.98
CA PHE A 334 -3.56 -8.69 -21.60
C PHE A 334 -2.38 -9.62 -21.24
N TRP A 335 -2.56 -10.95 -21.29
CA TRP A 335 -1.55 -11.90 -20.78
C TRP A 335 -1.00 -12.90 -21.80
N GLN A 336 -1.00 -12.59 -23.10
CA GLN A 336 -0.30 -13.46 -24.04
C GLN A 336 0.27 -12.74 -25.26
N LEU A 337 1.51 -12.29 -25.12
CA LEU A 337 2.48 -12.07 -26.21
C LEU A 337 3.89 -12.20 -25.63
N ASP A 338 4.34 -13.43 -25.38
CA ASP A 338 5.76 -13.74 -25.27
C ASP A 338 6.30 -14.02 -26.68
N VAL A 339 7.07 -13.08 -27.22
CA VAL A 339 7.95 -13.28 -28.37
C VAL A 339 9.40 -13.12 -27.87
N PRO A 340 10.30 -14.08 -28.13
CA PRO A 340 11.66 -14.02 -27.66
C PRO A 340 12.50 -13.16 -28.61
N GLU A 341 12.69 -11.88 -28.31
CA GLU A 341 13.61 -11.04 -29.10
C GLU A 341 14.40 -10.04 -28.24
N LEU A 342 14.95 -10.51 -27.12
CA LEU A 342 15.80 -9.68 -26.24
C LEU A 342 17.01 -10.47 -25.73
N VAL A 343 17.79 -11.03 -26.66
CA VAL A 343 19.16 -11.51 -26.34
C VAL A 343 20.22 -10.90 -27.27
N ALA A 344 19.82 -10.21 -28.35
CA ALA A 344 20.76 -9.63 -29.31
C ALA A 344 21.17 -8.17 -29.02
N SER A 345 20.48 -7.46 -28.13
CA SER A 345 20.65 -5.99 -27.97
C SER A 345 21.67 -5.56 -26.92
N GLN A 346 22.04 -6.43 -25.98
CA GLN A 346 22.90 -6.05 -24.85
C GLN A 346 24.39 -5.89 -25.21
N TRP A 347 24.79 -6.38 -26.38
CA TRP A 347 26.16 -6.26 -26.90
C TRP A 347 26.31 -5.26 -28.05
N LEU A 348 25.22 -4.73 -28.60
CA LEU A 348 25.26 -3.79 -29.72
C LEU A 348 25.83 -2.43 -29.30
N VAL A 349 25.40 -1.90 -28.15
CA VAL A 349 25.87 -0.59 -27.66
C VAL A 349 27.37 -0.63 -27.30
N PRO A 350 27.88 -1.61 -26.53
CA PRO A 350 29.32 -1.75 -26.29
C PRO A 350 30.14 -2.00 -27.58
N ALA A 351 29.61 -2.78 -28.52
CA ALA A 351 30.31 -3.08 -29.78
C ALA A 351 30.43 -1.85 -30.70
N VAL A 352 29.38 -1.03 -30.79
CA VAL A 352 29.42 0.22 -31.58
C VAL A 352 30.41 1.23 -30.97
N ILE A 353 30.47 1.34 -29.64
CA ILE A 353 31.45 2.19 -28.95
C ILE A 353 32.87 1.68 -29.17
N ALA A 354 33.09 0.37 -29.13
CA ALA A 354 34.40 -0.22 -29.42
C ALA A 354 34.83 0.01 -30.87
N ILE A 355 33.94 -0.20 -31.84
CA ILE A 355 34.24 -0.01 -33.27
C ILE A 355 34.53 1.46 -33.58
N THR A 356 33.73 2.39 -33.04
CA THR A 356 33.98 3.84 -33.22
C THR A 356 35.29 4.27 -32.58
N GLY A 357 35.63 3.74 -31.40
CA GLY A 357 36.93 3.93 -30.76
C GLY A 357 38.11 3.42 -31.60
N PHE A 358 38.00 2.22 -32.19
CA PHE A 358 39.02 1.65 -33.06
C PHE A 358 39.21 2.45 -34.36
N VAL A 359 38.13 2.95 -34.97
CA VAL A 359 38.21 3.79 -36.19
C VAL A 359 38.86 5.13 -35.89
N LEU A 360 38.56 5.75 -34.73
CA LEU A 360 39.23 6.98 -34.29
C LEU A 360 40.73 6.72 -34.01
N PHE A 361 41.07 5.61 -33.37
CA PHE A 361 42.46 5.26 -33.13
C PHE A 361 43.23 5.01 -34.43
N PHE A 362 42.65 4.28 -35.39
CA PHE A 362 43.27 4.02 -36.70
C PHE A 362 43.41 5.28 -37.55
N SER A 363 42.44 6.19 -37.51
CA SER A 363 42.54 7.47 -38.24
C SER A 363 43.63 8.37 -37.66
N ILE A 364 43.74 8.47 -36.34
CA ILE A 364 44.83 9.20 -35.65
C ILE A 364 46.19 8.53 -35.94
N TRP A 365 46.25 7.20 -35.95
CA TRP A 365 47.47 6.46 -36.27
C TRP A 365 47.90 6.65 -37.74
N ARG A 366 46.97 6.63 -38.69
CA ARG A 366 47.24 6.96 -40.11
C ARG A 366 47.75 8.39 -40.30
N ILE A 367 47.19 9.36 -39.57
CA ILE A 367 47.65 10.75 -39.60
C ILE A 367 49.08 10.86 -39.05
N ARG A 368 49.40 10.13 -37.96
CA ARG A 368 50.76 10.05 -37.41
C ARG A 368 51.75 9.36 -38.36
N GLN A 369 51.35 8.30 -39.07
CA GLN A 369 52.20 7.68 -40.09
C GLN A 369 52.43 8.58 -41.32
N LYS A 370 51.42 9.32 -41.79
CA LYS A 370 51.59 10.32 -42.87
C LYS A 370 52.55 11.44 -42.45
N ARG A 371 52.49 11.93 -41.20
CA ARG A 371 53.46 12.91 -40.67
C ARG A 371 54.89 12.34 -40.55
N ARG A 372 55.05 11.06 -40.17
CA ARG A 372 56.37 10.40 -40.15
C ARG A 372 56.95 10.17 -41.56
N ARG A 373 56.12 9.84 -42.56
CA ARG A 373 56.58 9.71 -43.96
C ARG A 373 56.98 11.05 -44.58
N ARG A 374 56.29 12.16 -44.27
CA ARG A 374 56.71 13.51 -44.70
C ARG A 374 58.05 13.96 -44.08
N ARG A 375 58.37 13.55 -42.85
CA ARG A 375 59.69 13.82 -42.23
C ARG A 375 60.83 12.98 -42.81
N ARG A 376 60.57 11.78 -43.35
CA ARG A 376 61.59 10.97 -44.04
C ARG A 376 61.87 11.40 -45.49
N SER A 377 60.92 12.05 -46.16
CA SER A 377 61.12 12.56 -47.54
C SER A 377 61.93 13.86 -47.59
N MET A 378 62.16 14.53 -46.46
CA MET A 378 62.86 15.81 -46.36
C MET A 378 64.21 15.66 -45.61
N SER A 379 64.83 14.48 -45.70
CA SER A 379 66.15 14.21 -45.10
C SER A 379 67.07 13.45 -46.07
N GLY A 380 66.89 13.69 -47.36
CA GLY A 380 67.70 13.07 -48.42
C GLY A 380 67.96 14.04 -49.56
N ARG A 381 68.55 15.21 -49.25
CA ARG A 381 69.20 16.11 -50.22
C ARG A 381 70.03 17.16 -49.48
N LEU A 382 71.21 16.76 -49.03
CA LEU A 382 72.42 17.58 -48.91
C LEU A 382 73.56 16.69 -48.43
N ALA A 383 74.13 15.96 -49.37
CA ALA A 383 75.49 15.47 -49.29
C ALA A 383 76.09 15.65 -50.69
N ASN A 384 77.26 16.29 -50.70
CA ASN A 384 78.23 16.50 -51.79
C ASN A 384 78.21 17.85 -52.53
N LEU A 385 79.39 18.47 -52.38
CA LEU A 385 80.03 19.62 -53.05
C LEU A 385 79.75 21.00 -52.46
#